data_AF-W7TDZ2-F1
#
_entry.id   AF-W7TDZ2-F1
#
_cell.length_a   1.000
_cell.length_b   1.000
_cell.length_c   1.000
_cell.angle_alpha   90.00
_cell.angle_beta   90.00
_cell.angle_gamma   90.00
#
_symmetry.space_group_name_H-M   'P 1'
#
loop_
_entity.id
_entity.type
_entity.pdbx_description
1 polymer ?
#
loop_
_entity_poly.entity_id
_entity_poly.type
_entity_poly.pdbx_seq_one_letter_code
_entity_poly.pdbx_strand_id
1 'polypeptide(L)'
;MKSPIRPAGGQRRRPVDGAHEHSCVEIIDTLRSGEPRLVVLSGPAHLELPRAVATIRAHAEDYGMTTVNLSFNSNTPFPHLAGSIPALLSGADPATTVVVLEEVQRLTEAAPAGLEGLARQIASTGASCLATVALPVPARIAPAMDAALGRLSRDRAVRHVTLRPLPCRELTTLVTTVTGAKPEAELVSRLWQLTRGWPAATTAALRVAVEHGLVRIVDQHAYQGPVRVPPRLADTDELVLPIRRLGSALWVAAKAASVLAVLGPATTRLLADALGVSESEARRMLSLLEEAGVLRHCRATASWRFRLPLVELVLPWAMGPFERRRLAQLAVSALWDGTAPDPGCEYLPDQLVNAGRMVEHKRAKAELLVHAGRMAARDSDLALLWLRAAAELTSDTAERTEILLRHARLCLAGGTPVLALRTSETLLCSLAGELGPEQRVLTYFVHLSALRDAGDTATLKRIADEDWLPWPGEHPYRTSIRGLALILLNRWREASEVTAATPEPQAVPLRALAALWLGAPAEFDDAVAALPDSDRPDFDRDTHGRLEQAYWYAGALLTLGDLDRAERLLCDMRLPADHLRLPGRALLAAGRGRFDDALELARKSISTGPRFGSDLCQTGMYQFAALILATRGKL
;
A
#
# COMPACT_ATOMS: atom_id res chain seq x y z
N MET A 1 5.45 -10.73 -39.14
CA MET A 1 5.11 -9.31 -39.43
C MET A 1 3.97 -8.90 -38.50
N LYS A 2 4.29 -8.16 -37.43
CA LYS A 2 3.30 -7.64 -36.46
C LYS A 2 3.14 -6.14 -36.73
N SER A 3 1.94 -5.73 -37.10
CA SER A 3 1.58 -4.33 -37.34
C SER A 3 1.34 -3.61 -36.01
N PRO A 4 1.87 -2.40 -35.78
CA PRO A 4 1.59 -1.64 -34.57
C PRO A 4 0.25 -0.91 -34.71
N ILE A 5 -0.64 -1.16 -33.75
CA ILE A 5 -1.88 -0.41 -33.57
C ILE A 5 -1.50 1.02 -33.16
N ARG A 6 -1.77 1.99 -34.05
CA ARG A 6 -1.66 3.43 -33.75
C ARG A 6 -2.75 3.83 -32.74
N PRO A 7 -2.44 4.57 -31.67
CA PRO A 7 -3.48 5.19 -30.85
C PRO A 7 -4.14 6.33 -31.64
N ALA A 8 -5.47 6.27 -31.73
CA ALA A 8 -6.30 7.30 -32.35
C ALA A 8 -6.26 8.62 -31.57
N GLY A 9 -6.53 9.71 -32.28
CA GLY A 9 -6.36 11.11 -31.90
C GLY A 9 -6.76 11.48 -30.48
N GLY A 10 -5.90 12.27 -29.85
CA GLY A 10 -6.14 12.86 -28.53
C GLY A 10 -7.29 13.86 -28.55
N GLN A 11 -8.45 13.43 -28.06
CA GLN A 11 -9.33 14.33 -27.33
C GLN A 11 -8.57 14.78 -26.09
N ARG A 12 -8.40 16.10 -25.91
CA ARG A 12 -7.99 16.70 -24.63
C ARG A 12 -8.99 16.21 -23.57
N ARG A 13 -8.65 15.15 -22.85
CA ARG A 13 -9.41 14.72 -21.67
C ARG A 13 -9.38 15.90 -20.70
N ARG A 14 -10.54 16.53 -20.46
CA ARG A 14 -10.70 17.46 -19.33
C ARG A 14 -10.21 16.73 -18.07
N PRO A 15 -9.39 17.37 -17.22
CA PRO A 15 -9.00 16.76 -15.95
C PRO A 15 -10.27 16.47 -15.17
N VAL A 16 -10.45 15.20 -14.84
CA VAL A 16 -11.63 14.74 -14.11
C VAL A 16 -11.43 15.08 -12.64
N ASP A 17 -11.75 16.33 -12.25
CA ASP A 17 -11.43 16.89 -10.93
C ASP A 17 -12.68 17.50 -10.24
N GLY A 18 -13.76 16.73 -10.17
CA GLY A 18 -15.07 17.20 -9.67
C GLY A 18 -15.17 17.54 -8.17
N ALA A 19 -14.17 17.20 -7.35
CA ALA A 19 -14.27 17.32 -5.89
C ALA A 19 -14.28 18.77 -5.39
N HIS A 20 -13.46 19.64 -5.98
CA HIS A 20 -13.45 21.08 -5.69
C HIS A 20 -13.92 21.92 -6.88
N GLU A 21 -14.35 21.29 -7.97
CA GLU A 21 -14.82 21.96 -9.19
C GLU A 21 -15.95 22.95 -8.86
N HIS A 22 -16.91 22.55 -8.01
CA HIS A 22 -17.98 23.45 -7.60
C HIS A 22 -17.47 24.72 -6.90
N SER A 23 -16.53 24.60 -5.96
CA SER A 23 -15.92 25.76 -5.30
C SER A 23 -15.07 26.60 -6.26
N CYS A 24 -14.38 25.97 -7.22
CA CYS A 24 -13.60 26.69 -8.23
C CYS A 24 -14.50 27.49 -9.18
N VAL A 25 -15.62 26.90 -9.62
CA VAL A 25 -16.63 27.57 -10.45
C VAL A 25 -17.27 28.72 -9.68
N GLU A 26 -17.65 28.52 -8.42
CA GLU A 26 -18.22 29.58 -7.58
C GLU A 26 -17.24 30.75 -7.36
N ILE A 27 -15.95 30.45 -7.18
CA ILE A 27 -14.90 31.49 -7.11
C ILE A 27 -14.84 32.29 -8.41
N ILE A 28 -14.87 31.62 -9.55
CA ILE A 28 -14.85 32.28 -10.86
C ILE A 28 -16.11 33.13 -11.07
N ASP A 29 -17.29 32.63 -10.72
CA ASP A 29 -18.51 33.41 -10.82
C ASP A 29 -18.46 34.66 -9.92
N THR A 30 -17.82 34.56 -8.76
CA THR A 30 -17.55 35.72 -7.88
C THR A 30 -16.58 36.71 -8.52
N LEU A 31 -15.49 36.22 -9.10
CA LEU A 31 -14.49 37.07 -9.75
C LEU A 31 -15.07 37.78 -10.98
N ARG A 32 -16.05 37.17 -11.66
CA ARG A 32 -16.78 37.73 -12.80
C ARG A 32 -17.86 38.73 -12.40
N SER A 33 -18.56 38.51 -11.28
CA SER A 33 -19.58 39.46 -10.80
C SER A 33 -18.96 40.80 -10.38
N GLY A 34 -17.66 40.81 -10.05
CA GLY A 34 -16.93 42.01 -9.65
C GLY A 34 -17.20 42.43 -8.20
N GLU A 35 -17.99 41.67 -7.43
CA GLU A 35 -18.23 41.92 -6.02
C GLU A 35 -18.25 40.61 -5.20
N PRO A 36 -17.33 40.42 -4.23
CA PRO A 36 -16.14 41.22 -3.96
C PRO A 36 -15.02 40.97 -4.97
N ARG A 37 -14.20 42.01 -5.23
CA ARG A 37 -13.06 41.93 -6.16
C ARG A 37 -11.86 41.16 -5.62
N LEU A 38 -11.78 40.92 -4.32
CA LEU A 38 -10.75 40.07 -3.72
C LEU A 38 -11.38 38.76 -3.24
N VAL A 39 -10.89 37.64 -3.78
CA VAL A 39 -11.16 36.31 -3.26
C VAL A 39 -9.90 35.78 -2.60
N VAL A 40 -10.01 35.34 -1.36
CA VAL A 40 -8.94 34.62 -0.65
C VAL A 40 -9.28 33.14 -0.64
N LEU A 41 -8.41 32.32 -1.22
CA LEU A 41 -8.52 30.86 -1.21
C LEU A 41 -7.51 30.27 -0.21
N SER A 42 -8.00 29.53 0.79
CA SER A 42 -7.15 28.89 1.79
C SER A 42 -7.22 27.36 1.71
N GLY A 43 -6.08 26.70 1.89
CA GLY A 43 -6.00 25.24 1.83
C GLY A 43 -4.59 24.72 2.12
N PRO A 44 -4.37 23.40 2.10
CA PRO A 44 -3.03 22.81 2.29
C PRO A 44 -2.03 23.32 1.23
N ALA A 45 -0.82 23.66 1.67
CA ALA A 45 0.23 24.26 0.83
C ALA A 45 0.65 23.40 -0.37
N HIS A 46 0.64 22.07 -0.21
CA HIS A 46 1.45 21.19 -1.06
C HIS A 46 0.81 20.84 -2.40
N LEU A 47 -0.41 20.28 -2.36
CA LEU A 47 -1.06 19.68 -3.53
C LEU A 47 -2.39 20.33 -3.87
N GLU A 48 -3.16 20.69 -2.84
CA GLU A 48 -4.53 21.15 -3.02
C GLU A 48 -4.60 22.58 -3.56
N LEU A 49 -3.86 23.51 -2.96
CA LEU A 49 -3.87 24.91 -3.38
C LEU A 49 -3.35 25.10 -4.81
N PRO A 50 -2.16 24.59 -5.19
CA PRO A 50 -1.68 24.75 -6.56
C PRO A 50 -2.65 24.17 -7.60
N ARG A 51 -3.29 23.04 -7.28
CA ARG A 51 -4.25 22.39 -8.19
C ARG A 51 -5.55 23.20 -8.31
N ALA A 52 -6.10 23.68 -7.19
CA ALA A 52 -7.28 24.53 -7.21
C ALA A 52 -7.02 25.84 -7.99
N VAL A 53 -5.85 26.46 -7.81
CA VAL A 53 -5.44 27.65 -8.59
C VAL A 53 -5.35 27.33 -10.08
N ALA A 54 -4.74 26.19 -10.45
CA ALA A 54 -4.67 25.77 -11.85
C ALA A 54 -6.07 25.56 -12.47
N THR A 55 -6.99 24.94 -11.73
CA THR A 55 -8.39 24.75 -12.16
C THR A 55 -9.12 26.08 -12.32
N ILE A 56 -8.97 27.01 -11.36
CA ILE A 56 -9.56 28.35 -11.43
C ILE A 56 -9.00 29.10 -12.65
N ARG A 57 -7.69 29.05 -12.91
CA ARG A 57 -7.08 29.67 -14.09
C ARG A 57 -7.67 29.12 -15.39
N ALA A 58 -7.77 27.80 -15.52
CA ALA A 58 -8.34 27.17 -16.70
C ALA A 58 -9.80 27.61 -16.94
N HIS A 59 -10.62 27.68 -15.89
CA HIS A 59 -11.97 28.21 -16.00
C HIS A 59 -12.00 29.70 -16.34
N ALA A 60 -11.11 30.51 -15.75
CA ALA A 60 -11.00 31.94 -16.08
C ALA A 60 -10.73 32.15 -17.57
N GLU A 61 -9.80 31.38 -18.14
CA GLU A 61 -9.50 31.36 -19.57
C GLU A 61 -10.72 30.96 -20.42
N ASP A 62 -11.46 29.91 -20.01
CA ASP A 62 -12.70 29.48 -20.68
C ASP A 62 -13.78 30.58 -20.70
N TYR A 63 -13.78 31.50 -19.72
CA TYR A 63 -14.67 32.67 -19.67
C TYR A 63 -14.08 33.94 -20.28
N GLY A 64 -12.94 33.86 -20.96
CA GLY A 64 -12.29 34.99 -21.63
C GLY A 64 -11.59 35.98 -20.69
N MET A 65 -11.30 35.57 -19.45
CA MET A 65 -10.54 36.37 -18.50
C MET A 65 -9.03 36.15 -18.70
N THR A 66 -8.24 37.21 -18.55
CA THR A 66 -6.77 37.14 -18.58
C THR A 66 -6.25 37.00 -17.16
N THR A 67 -5.44 35.97 -16.88
CA THR A 67 -4.83 35.78 -15.56
C THR A 67 -3.39 36.29 -15.53
N VAL A 68 -3.06 37.14 -14.56
CA VAL A 68 -1.70 37.64 -14.34
C VAL A 68 -1.16 37.07 -13.03
N ASN A 69 -0.08 36.32 -13.10
CA ASN A 69 0.49 35.63 -11.94
C ASN A 69 1.63 36.45 -11.33
N LEU A 70 1.53 36.66 -10.02
CA LEU A 70 2.61 37.26 -9.24
C LEU A 70 3.13 36.22 -8.27
N SER A 71 4.23 35.59 -8.67
CA SER A 71 5.05 34.77 -7.79
C SER A 71 6.09 35.65 -7.10
N PHE A 72 6.28 35.45 -5.81
CA PHE A 72 7.20 36.26 -5.01
C PHE A 72 8.13 35.39 -4.18
N ASN A 73 9.35 35.88 -4.01
CA ASN A 73 10.30 35.30 -3.06
C ASN A 73 9.98 35.83 -1.65
N SER A 74 10.29 35.06 -0.61
CA SER A 74 10.01 35.38 0.81
C SER A 74 10.65 36.67 1.32
N ASN A 75 11.50 37.32 0.51
CA ASN A 75 12.16 38.58 0.83
C ASN A 75 11.54 39.79 0.11
N THR A 76 10.46 39.62 -0.65
CA THR A 76 9.83 40.71 -1.41
C THR A 76 8.93 41.53 -0.49
N PRO A 77 9.23 42.81 -0.21
CA PRO A 77 8.38 43.59 0.67
C PRO A 77 7.03 43.86 -0.01
N PHE A 78 5.94 43.58 0.71
CA PHE A 78 4.57 43.75 0.20
C PHE A 78 4.29 45.11 -0.46
N PRO A 79 4.76 46.27 0.06
CA PRO A 79 4.49 47.57 -0.55
C PRO A 79 5.03 47.71 -1.99
N HIS A 80 6.17 47.09 -2.29
CA HIS A 80 6.71 47.10 -3.66
C HIS A 80 5.85 46.28 -4.62
N LEU A 81 5.25 45.20 -4.12
CA LEU A 81 4.36 44.32 -4.87
C LEU A 81 3.00 44.98 -5.12
N ALA A 82 2.45 45.64 -4.10
CA ALA A 82 1.25 46.46 -4.25
C ALA A 82 1.49 47.59 -5.28
N GLY A 83 2.65 48.26 -5.23
CA GLY A 83 3.01 49.32 -6.17
C GLY A 83 3.14 48.89 -7.63
N SER A 84 3.40 47.61 -7.93
CA SER A 84 3.54 47.12 -9.31
C SER A 84 2.22 46.72 -9.97
N ILE A 85 1.16 46.47 -9.19
CA ILE A 85 -0.16 46.08 -9.72
C ILE A 85 -0.73 47.09 -10.74
N PRO A 86 -0.73 48.42 -10.50
CA PRO A 86 -1.27 49.37 -11.47
C PRO A 86 -0.49 49.37 -12.79
N ALA A 87 0.84 49.22 -12.70
CA ALA A 87 1.70 49.14 -13.89
C ALA A 87 1.45 47.86 -14.69
N LEU A 88 1.21 46.73 -14.02
CA LEU A 88 0.86 45.46 -14.66
C LEU A 88 -0.53 45.50 -15.32
N LEU A 89 -1.44 46.28 -14.75
CA LEU A 89 -2.78 46.50 -15.30
C LEU A 89 -2.81 47.61 -16.38
N SER A 90 -1.72 48.36 -16.56
CA SER A 90 -1.61 49.44 -17.56
C SER A 90 -1.45 48.85 -18.96
N GLY A 91 -2.55 48.34 -19.53
CA GLY A 91 -2.58 47.70 -20.86
C GLY A 91 -3.53 46.52 -20.96
N ALA A 92 -4.08 46.04 -19.85
CA ALA A 92 -5.11 45.01 -19.82
C ALA A 92 -6.47 45.63 -19.50
N ASP A 93 -7.57 45.06 -20.01
CA ASP A 93 -8.91 45.45 -19.58
C ASP A 93 -9.10 45.01 -18.12
N PRO A 94 -9.26 45.95 -17.16
CA PRO A 94 -9.42 45.60 -15.76
C PRO A 94 -10.63 44.70 -15.53
N ALA A 95 -11.71 44.86 -16.30
CA ALA A 95 -12.95 44.10 -16.12
C ALA A 95 -12.78 42.60 -16.42
N THR A 96 -11.78 42.23 -17.22
CA THR A 96 -11.50 40.84 -17.60
C THR A 96 -10.18 40.33 -17.01
N THR A 97 -9.51 41.09 -16.16
CA THR A 97 -8.19 40.71 -15.63
C THR A 97 -8.29 40.18 -14.20
N VAL A 98 -7.73 38.97 -13.98
CA VAL A 98 -7.59 38.35 -12.65
C VAL A 98 -6.13 38.34 -12.23
N VAL A 99 -5.80 39.07 -11.19
CA VAL A 99 -4.48 39.03 -10.55
C VAL A 99 -4.43 37.83 -9.60
N VAL A 100 -3.45 36.94 -9.76
CA VAL A 100 -3.28 35.78 -8.88
C VAL A 100 -2.03 35.95 -8.01
N LEU A 101 -2.24 35.98 -6.69
CA LEU A 101 -1.19 36.05 -5.68
C LEU A 101 -1.09 34.71 -4.95
N GLU A 102 0.05 34.04 -5.07
CA GLU A 102 0.24 32.71 -4.48
C GLU A 102 0.95 32.75 -3.13
N GLU A 103 0.34 32.19 -2.08
CA GLU A 103 0.92 32.06 -0.73
C GLU A 103 1.27 33.40 -0.04
N VAL A 104 0.31 34.33 0.00
CA VAL A 104 0.51 35.71 0.51
C VAL A 104 1.05 35.79 1.95
N GLN A 105 0.86 34.75 2.75
CA GLN A 105 1.43 34.64 4.09
C GLN A 105 2.97 34.54 4.12
N ARG A 106 3.61 34.28 2.97
CA ARG A 106 5.08 34.19 2.84
C ARG A 106 5.76 35.54 2.57
N LEU A 107 5.00 36.61 2.32
CA LEU A 107 5.55 37.90 1.88
C LEU A 107 6.37 38.61 2.97
N THR A 108 5.79 38.87 4.14
CA THR A 108 6.46 39.45 5.32
C THR A 108 5.57 39.29 6.56
N GLU A 109 6.06 39.67 7.74
CA GLU A 109 5.21 39.85 8.94
C GLU A 109 4.10 40.90 8.75
N ALA A 110 4.26 41.82 7.79
CA ALA A 110 3.26 42.82 7.41
C ALA A 110 2.21 42.31 6.41
N ALA A 111 2.22 41.02 6.06
CA ALA A 111 1.26 40.42 5.12
C ALA A 111 -0.22 40.72 5.43
N PRO A 112 -0.69 40.73 6.70
CA PRO A 112 -2.09 41.07 7.02
C PRO A 112 -2.45 42.51 6.64
N ALA A 113 -1.60 43.48 6.96
CA ALA A 113 -1.81 44.89 6.59
C ALA A 113 -1.69 45.09 5.07
N GLY A 114 -0.80 44.34 4.43
CA GLY A 114 -0.67 44.29 2.98
C GLY A 114 -1.97 43.85 2.30
N LEU A 115 -2.60 42.76 2.76
CA LEU A 115 -3.87 42.26 2.24
C LEU A 115 -4.98 43.31 2.28
N GLU A 116 -5.05 44.12 3.34
CA GLU A 116 -6.03 45.21 3.45
C GLU A 116 -5.72 46.38 2.51
N GLY A 117 -4.44 46.71 2.31
CA GLY A 117 -4.01 47.70 1.32
C GLY A 117 -4.34 47.24 -0.10
N LEU A 118 -4.05 45.98 -0.38
CA LEU A 118 -4.32 45.31 -1.65
C LEU A 118 -5.82 45.28 -1.97
N ALA A 119 -6.68 44.92 -1.01
CA ALA A 119 -8.14 44.93 -1.21
C ALA A 119 -8.65 46.32 -1.65
N ARG A 120 -8.17 47.38 -0.98
CA ARG A 120 -8.50 48.77 -1.33
C ARG A 120 -7.97 49.17 -2.70
N GLN A 121 -6.78 48.73 -3.05
CA GLN A 121 -6.15 49.04 -4.33
C GLN A 121 -6.82 48.32 -5.51
N ILE A 122 -7.18 47.05 -5.36
CA ILE A 122 -7.93 46.32 -6.40
C ILE A 122 -9.33 46.91 -6.57
N ALA A 123 -9.95 47.32 -5.47
CA ALA A 123 -11.23 48.03 -5.55
C ALA A 123 -11.13 49.29 -6.44
N SER A 124 -10.01 50.02 -6.39
CA SER A 124 -9.81 51.23 -7.21
C SER A 124 -9.41 50.96 -8.67
N THR A 125 -8.82 49.81 -9.01
CA THR A 125 -8.33 49.54 -10.38
C THR A 125 -9.36 48.97 -11.34
N GLY A 126 -10.47 48.40 -10.88
CA GLY A 126 -11.39 47.68 -11.77
C GLY A 126 -11.21 46.17 -11.77
N ALA A 127 -10.00 45.70 -11.41
CA ALA A 127 -9.59 44.30 -11.55
C ALA A 127 -10.16 43.38 -10.47
N SER A 128 -10.14 42.08 -10.75
CA SER A 128 -10.41 41.03 -9.76
C SER A 128 -9.09 40.38 -9.32
N CYS A 129 -9.05 39.84 -8.11
CA CYS A 129 -7.85 39.23 -7.54
C CYS A 129 -8.18 37.96 -6.78
N LEU A 130 -7.37 36.93 -7.04
CA LEU A 130 -7.33 35.70 -6.28
C LEU A 130 -6.04 35.69 -5.46
N ALA A 131 -6.16 35.79 -4.14
CA ALA A 131 -5.04 35.57 -3.22
C ALA A 131 -5.15 34.16 -2.62
N THR A 132 -4.03 33.45 -2.49
CA THR A 132 -4.02 32.16 -1.79
C THR A 132 -3.27 32.21 -0.47
N VAL A 133 -3.79 31.49 0.52
CA VAL A 133 -3.20 31.38 1.85
C VAL A 133 -3.00 29.91 2.19
N ALA A 134 -1.75 29.47 2.33
CA ALA A 134 -1.47 28.11 2.72
C ALA A 134 -1.73 27.85 4.20
N LEU A 135 -2.37 26.73 4.50
CA LEU A 135 -2.67 26.25 5.83
C LEU A 135 -1.66 25.16 6.25
N PRO A 136 -1.13 25.20 7.49
CA PRO A 136 -1.41 26.19 8.53
C PRO A 136 -0.81 27.57 8.21
N VAL A 137 -1.48 28.64 8.65
CA VAL A 137 -0.85 29.96 8.70
C VAL A 137 0.21 29.95 9.80
N PRO A 138 1.43 30.47 9.59
CA PRO A 138 2.46 30.53 10.63
C PRO A 138 1.94 31.21 11.89
N ALA A 139 2.21 30.61 13.06
CA ALA A 139 1.62 31.04 14.33
C ALA A 139 1.90 32.50 14.68
N ARG A 140 3.04 33.04 14.24
CA ARG A 140 3.43 34.45 14.42
C ARG A 140 2.48 35.45 13.74
N ILE A 141 1.87 35.09 12.61
CA ILE A 141 1.00 35.98 11.83
C ILE A 141 -0.46 35.55 11.83
N ALA A 142 -0.80 34.35 12.30
CA ALA A 142 -2.16 33.83 12.29
C ALA A 142 -3.20 34.76 12.95
N PRO A 143 -2.99 35.31 14.17
CA PRO A 143 -3.97 36.20 14.79
C PRO A 143 -4.19 37.50 14.00
N ALA A 144 -3.12 38.05 13.44
CA ALA A 144 -3.18 39.27 12.65
C ALA A 144 -3.86 39.03 11.30
N MET A 145 -3.60 37.89 10.66
CA MET A 145 -4.25 37.46 9.43
C MET A 145 -5.75 37.23 9.63
N ASP A 146 -6.13 36.53 10.69
CA ASP A 146 -7.54 36.29 11.05
C ASP A 146 -8.28 37.61 11.32
N ALA A 147 -7.65 38.54 12.04
CA ALA A 147 -8.22 39.86 12.30
C ALA A 147 -8.38 40.69 11.01
N ALA A 148 -7.42 40.63 10.09
CA ALA A 148 -7.49 41.35 8.81
C ALA A 148 -8.59 40.77 7.90
N LEU A 149 -8.64 39.44 7.74
CA LEU A 149 -9.69 38.77 6.98
C LEU A 149 -11.08 39.03 7.60
N GLY A 150 -11.18 39.03 8.93
CA GLY A 150 -12.43 39.35 9.63
C GLY A 150 -12.89 40.81 9.49
N ARG A 151 -11.97 41.77 9.31
CA ARG A 151 -12.31 43.15 8.96
C ARG A 151 -12.78 43.24 7.51
N LEU A 152 -11.97 42.76 6.57
CA LEU A 152 -12.28 42.78 5.14
C LEU A 152 -13.60 42.06 4.82
N SER A 153 -13.91 40.97 5.52
CA SER A 153 -15.17 40.24 5.33
C SER A 153 -16.38 41.03 5.82
N ARG A 154 -16.27 41.73 6.97
CA ARG A 154 -17.33 42.63 7.46
C ARG A 154 -17.59 43.79 6.52
N ASP A 155 -16.53 44.32 5.91
CA ASP A 155 -16.60 45.40 4.92
C ASP A 155 -17.05 44.90 3.53
N ARG A 156 -17.34 43.60 3.38
CA ARG A 156 -17.63 42.93 2.09
C ARG A 156 -16.55 43.17 1.03
N ALA A 157 -15.33 43.47 1.46
CA ALA A 157 -14.19 43.71 0.58
C ALA A 157 -13.47 42.41 0.18
N VAL A 158 -13.72 41.29 0.88
CA VAL A 158 -13.15 39.98 0.56
C VAL A 158 -14.20 38.87 0.65
N ARG A 159 -14.10 37.90 -0.26
CA ARG A 159 -14.73 36.57 -0.11
C ARG A 159 -13.65 35.57 0.27
N HIS A 160 -13.78 34.96 1.45
CA HIS A 160 -12.85 33.93 1.92
C HIS A 160 -13.44 32.54 1.66
N VAL A 161 -12.74 31.73 0.87
CA VAL A 161 -13.09 30.34 0.57
C VAL A 161 -12.01 29.43 1.14
N THR A 162 -12.40 28.45 1.96
CA THR A 162 -11.48 27.46 2.51
C THR A 162 -11.75 26.11 1.86
N LEU A 163 -10.74 25.53 1.21
CA LEU A 163 -10.79 24.16 0.71
C LEU A 163 -11.04 23.19 1.86
N ARG A 164 -11.96 22.26 1.66
CA ARG A 164 -12.33 21.24 2.65
C ARG A 164 -11.90 19.86 2.16
N PRO A 165 -11.44 18.98 3.07
CA PRO A 165 -11.25 17.58 2.73
C PRO A 165 -12.60 16.92 2.45
N LEU A 166 -12.61 15.91 1.60
CA LEU A 166 -13.79 15.10 1.33
C LEU A 166 -14.10 14.19 2.52
N PRO A 167 -15.39 14.01 2.88
CA PRO A 167 -15.79 12.92 3.75
C PRO A 167 -15.54 11.57 3.04
N CYS A 168 -15.36 10.51 3.82
CA CYS A 168 -15.08 9.16 3.34
C CYS A 168 -16.09 8.70 2.26
N ARG A 169 -17.37 9.06 2.38
CA ARG A 169 -18.42 8.73 1.40
C ARG A 169 -18.19 9.35 0.00
N GLU A 170 -17.68 10.59 -0.06
CA GLU A 170 -17.43 11.30 -1.33
C GLU A 170 -16.10 10.85 -1.95
N LEU A 171 -15.19 10.32 -1.13
CA LEU A 171 -13.95 9.71 -1.60
C LEU A 171 -14.21 8.51 -2.52
N THR A 172 -15.25 7.72 -2.26
CA THR A 172 -15.67 6.60 -3.13
C THR A 172 -15.92 7.06 -4.56
N THR A 173 -16.61 8.19 -4.74
CA THR A 173 -16.88 8.77 -6.06
C THR A 173 -15.58 9.20 -6.75
N LEU A 174 -14.68 9.87 -6.01
CA LEU A 174 -13.38 10.28 -6.54
C LEU A 174 -12.54 9.08 -6.97
N VAL A 175 -12.45 8.04 -6.13
CA VAL A 175 -11.70 6.82 -6.45
C VAL A 175 -12.30 6.15 -7.69
N THR A 176 -13.62 5.99 -7.75
CA THR A 176 -14.31 5.41 -8.93
C THR A 176 -14.03 6.19 -10.20
N THR A 177 -14.00 7.52 -10.09
CA THR A 177 -13.73 8.41 -11.21
C THR A 177 -12.29 8.27 -11.72
N VAL A 178 -11.32 8.15 -10.81
CA VAL A 178 -9.89 8.00 -11.16
C VAL A 178 -9.57 6.61 -11.69
N THR A 179 -10.13 5.55 -11.09
CA THR A 179 -9.82 4.16 -11.43
C THR A 179 -10.75 3.57 -12.49
N GLY A 180 -11.92 4.16 -12.72
CA GLY A 180 -13.00 3.57 -13.51
C GLY A 180 -13.67 2.35 -12.84
N ALA A 181 -13.43 2.14 -11.55
CA ALA A 181 -13.83 0.93 -10.82
C ALA A 181 -14.34 1.24 -9.41
N LYS A 182 -15.37 0.51 -8.96
CA LYS A 182 -15.95 0.66 -7.62
C LYS A 182 -14.94 0.21 -6.55
N PRO A 183 -14.49 1.08 -5.64
CA PRO A 183 -13.52 0.68 -4.63
C PRO A 183 -14.14 -0.12 -3.50
N GLU A 184 -13.35 -1.01 -2.91
CA GLU A 184 -13.67 -1.65 -1.64
C GLU A 184 -13.61 -0.64 -0.47
N ALA A 185 -14.44 -0.85 0.56
CA ALA A 185 -14.46 -0.01 1.76
C ALA A 185 -13.09 0.08 2.47
N GLU A 186 -12.32 -1.00 2.50
CA GLU A 186 -10.99 -1.02 3.11
C GLU A 186 -10.01 -0.10 2.36
N LEU A 187 -10.02 -0.16 1.01
CA LEU A 187 -9.23 0.73 0.16
C LEU A 187 -9.61 2.21 0.39
N VAL A 188 -10.90 2.53 0.45
CA VAL A 188 -11.37 3.90 0.71
C VAL A 188 -10.96 4.36 2.10
N SER A 189 -11.13 3.52 3.13
CA SER A 189 -10.73 3.82 4.50
C SER A 189 -9.22 4.09 4.60
N ARG A 190 -8.41 3.22 3.98
CA ARG A 190 -6.95 3.36 3.95
C ARG A 190 -6.51 4.62 3.23
N LEU A 191 -7.08 4.91 2.05
CA LEU A 191 -6.81 6.14 1.32
C LEU A 191 -7.19 7.36 2.15
N TRP A 192 -8.37 7.36 2.78
CA TRP A 192 -8.81 8.46 3.63
C TRP A 192 -7.87 8.68 4.83
N GLN A 193 -7.38 7.61 5.46
CA GLN A 193 -6.41 7.70 6.55
C GLN A 193 -5.09 8.33 6.08
N LEU A 194 -4.59 7.92 4.90
CA LEU A 194 -3.33 8.40 4.34
C LEU A 194 -3.42 9.82 3.81
N THR A 195 -4.51 10.17 3.12
CA THR A 195 -4.68 11.45 2.42
C THR A 195 -5.46 12.47 3.23
N ARG A 196 -6.07 12.04 4.36
CA ARG A 196 -7.01 12.83 5.16
C ARG A 196 -8.21 13.37 4.38
N GLY A 197 -8.57 12.71 3.27
CA GLY A 197 -9.67 13.08 2.39
C GLY A 197 -9.34 14.22 1.42
N TRP A 198 -8.08 14.65 1.32
CA TRP A 198 -7.68 15.70 0.38
C TRP A 198 -7.69 15.19 -1.07
N PRO A 199 -8.48 15.79 -1.99
CA PRO A 199 -8.68 15.27 -3.34
C PRO A 199 -7.42 15.16 -4.20
N ALA A 200 -6.58 16.19 -4.24
CA ALA A 200 -5.35 16.17 -5.03
C ALA A 200 -4.37 15.14 -4.47
N ALA A 201 -4.23 15.07 -3.14
CA ALA A 201 -3.43 14.03 -2.47
C ALA A 201 -3.94 12.61 -2.76
N THR A 202 -5.27 12.41 -2.77
CA THR A 202 -5.88 11.11 -3.09
C THR A 202 -5.63 10.73 -4.55
N THR A 203 -5.80 11.68 -5.47
CA THR A 203 -5.56 11.43 -6.89
C THR A 203 -4.10 11.08 -7.16
N ALA A 204 -3.17 11.80 -6.52
CA ALA A 204 -1.74 11.51 -6.59
C ALA A 204 -1.41 10.12 -6.02
N ALA A 205 -1.95 9.79 -4.84
CA ALA A 205 -1.79 8.46 -4.24
C ALA A 205 -2.31 7.34 -5.14
N LEU A 206 -3.50 7.53 -5.74
CA LEU A 206 -4.10 6.55 -6.64
C LEU A 206 -3.29 6.37 -7.92
N ARG A 207 -2.74 7.44 -8.51
CA ARG A 207 -1.87 7.34 -9.69
C ARG A 207 -0.65 6.48 -9.41
N VAL A 208 0.09 6.81 -8.35
CA VAL A 208 1.26 6.03 -7.90
C VAL A 208 0.83 4.59 -7.58
N ALA A 209 -0.28 4.40 -6.88
CA ALA A 209 -0.75 3.07 -6.51
C ALA A 209 -1.15 2.21 -7.71
N VAL A 210 -1.81 2.78 -8.72
CA VAL A 210 -2.17 2.06 -9.96
C VAL A 210 -0.95 1.77 -10.80
N GLU A 211 -0.06 2.75 -10.99
CA GLU A 211 1.18 2.61 -11.77
C GLU A 211 2.07 1.47 -11.22
N HIS A 212 2.15 1.35 -9.89
CA HIS A 212 2.96 0.32 -9.23
C HIS A 212 2.18 -0.93 -8.82
N GLY A 213 0.91 -1.05 -9.23
CA GLY A 213 0.08 -2.23 -8.95
C GLY A 213 -0.29 -2.45 -7.48
N LEU A 214 -0.18 -1.40 -6.64
CA LEU A 214 -0.65 -1.34 -5.26
C LEU A 214 -2.18 -1.20 -5.17
N VAL A 215 -2.84 -0.82 -6.26
CA VAL A 215 -4.29 -0.95 -6.44
C VAL A 215 -4.54 -1.80 -7.67
N ARG A 216 -5.42 -2.80 -7.53
CA ARG A 216 -5.77 -3.73 -8.61
C ARG A 216 -7.25 -3.68 -8.91
N ILE A 217 -7.57 -3.69 -10.19
CA ILE A 217 -8.94 -3.68 -10.69
C ILE A 217 -9.31 -5.09 -11.12
N VAL A 218 -10.37 -5.63 -10.53
CA VAL A 218 -10.92 -6.95 -10.84
C VAL A 218 -12.43 -6.81 -11.00
N ASP A 219 -12.97 -7.19 -12.15
CA ASP A 219 -14.42 -7.13 -12.41
C ASP A 219 -15.04 -5.76 -12.05
N GLN A 220 -14.42 -4.68 -12.55
CA GLN A 220 -14.80 -3.28 -12.27
C GLN A 220 -14.76 -2.88 -10.78
N HIS A 221 -14.10 -3.66 -9.92
CA HIS A 221 -13.88 -3.33 -8.51
C HIS A 221 -12.40 -3.07 -8.23
N ALA A 222 -12.11 -2.04 -7.44
CA ALA A 222 -10.75 -1.67 -7.06
C ALA A 222 -10.43 -2.16 -5.65
N TYR A 223 -9.34 -2.91 -5.55
CA TYR A 223 -8.84 -3.54 -4.32
C TYR A 223 -7.44 -3.03 -3.99
N GLN A 224 -7.09 -3.07 -2.71
CA GLN A 224 -5.70 -2.92 -2.29
C GLN A 224 -4.90 -4.14 -2.77
N GLY A 225 -3.84 -3.88 -3.54
CA GLY A 225 -2.88 -4.88 -3.96
C GLY A 225 -1.81 -5.13 -2.90
N PRO A 226 -1.08 -6.25 -2.97
CA PRO A 226 -0.01 -6.56 -2.04
C PRO A 226 1.16 -5.57 -2.20
N VAL A 227 1.60 -4.94 -1.11
CA VAL A 227 2.76 -4.04 -1.11
C VAL A 227 4.03 -4.86 -0.99
N ARG A 228 4.53 -5.39 -2.11
CA ARG A 228 5.71 -6.28 -2.10
C ARG A 228 7.04 -5.55 -2.13
N VAL A 229 7.09 -4.44 -2.88
CA VAL A 229 8.29 -3.63 -3.04
C VAL A 229 7.88 -2.17 -2.97
N PRO A 230 8.47 -1.36 -2.08
CA PRO A 230 8.27 0.08 -2.09
C PRO A 230 8.53 0.64 -3.49
N PRO A 231 7.59 1.37 -4.09
CA PRO A 231 7.79 1.92 -5.42
C PRO A 231 8.94 2.92 -5.40
N ARG A 232 9.63 3.08 -6.52
CA ARG A 232 10.63 4.14 -6.67
C ARG A 232 9.92 5.37 -7.21
N LEU A 233 9.81 6.40 -6.36
CA LEU A 233 9.30 7.69 -6.80
C LEU A 233 10.32 8.36 -7.70
N ALA A 234 9.84 8.92 -8.80
CA ALA A 234 10.58 9.84 -9.62
C ALA A 234 10.87 11.13 -8.84
N ASP A 235 11.99 11.76 -9.16
CA ASP A 235 12.41 13.03 -8.58
C ASP A 235 11.38 14.17 -8.78
N THR A 236 10.52 14.02 -9.79
CA THR A 236 9.48 14.96 -10.20
C THR A 236 8.09 14.61 -9.68
N ASP A 237 7.94 13.58 -8.84
CA ASP A 237 6.63 13.17 -8.34
C ASP A 237 5.96 14.25 -7.51
N GLU A 238 4.69 14.49 -7.81
CA GLU A 238 3.89 15.57 -7.22
C GLU A 238 3.83 15.49 -5.69
N LEU A 239 3.88 14.27 -5.12
CA LEU A 239 3.82 14.03 -3.67
C LEU A 239 5.03 14.58 -2.90
N VAL A 240 6.23 14.59 -3.50
CA VAL A 240 7.49 14.94 -2.81
C VAL A 240 8.12 16.23 -3.33
N LEU A 241 7.76 16.65 -4.54
CA LEU A 241 8.28 17.86 -5.18
C LEU A 241 8.16 19.13 -4.33
N PRO A 242 7.04 19.41 -3.62
CA PRO A 242 6.93 20.59 -2.77
C PRO A 242 7.98 20.63 -1.67
N ILE A 243 8.30 19.48 -1.06
CA ILE A 243 9.31 19.38 0.01
C ILE A 243 10.71 19.57 -0.57
N ARG A 244 10.98 18.97 -1.73
CA ARG A 244 12.27 19.14 -2.41
C ARG A 244 12.56 20.61 -2.76
N ARG A 245 11.52 21.37 -3.13
CA ARG A 245 11.62 22.82 -3.41
C ARG A 245 11.95 23.67 -2.18
N LEU A 246 11.81 23.15 -0.97
CA LEU A 246 12.23 23.84 0.27
C LEU A 246 13.77 23.90 0.42
N GLY A 247 14.51 23.15 -0.41
CA GLY A 247 15.97 23.10 -0.39
C GLY A 247 16.52 21.77 0.11
N SER A 248 17.79 21.50 -0.21
CA SER A 248 18.45 20.21 0.06
C SER A 248 18.48 19.85 1.55
N ALA A 249 18.76 20.82 2.42
CA ALA A 249 18.82 20.59 3.87
C ALA A 249 17.45 20.14 4.43
N LEU A 250 16.38 20.83 4.07
CA LEU A 250 15.02 20.49 4.53
C LEU A 250 14.50 19.21 3.88
N TRP A 251 14.91 18.91 2.65
CA TRP A 251 14.62 17.63 2.00
C TRP A 251 15.22 16.45 2.77
N VAL A 252 16.50 16.51 3.14
CA VAL A 252 17.15 15.45 3.94
C VAL A 252 16.54 15.36 5.34
N ALA A 253 16.25 16.50 5.97
CA ALA A 253 15.59 16.53 7.28
C ALA A 253 14.17 15.91 7.24
N ALA A 254 13.39 16.17 6.19
CA ALA A 254 12.07 15.58 6.01
C ALA A 254 12.14 14.06 5.84
N LYS A 255 13.09 13.56 5.03
CA LYS A 255 13.36 12.12 4.92
C LYS A 255 13.69 11.54 6.28
N ALA A 256 14.68 12.06 6.99
CA ALA A 256 15.03 11.55 8.31
C ALA A 256 13.84 11.59 9.30
N ALA A 257 13.05 12.66 9.30
CA ALA A 257 11.85 12.79 10.11
C ALA A 257 10.78 11.73 9.77
N SER A 258 10.66 11.27 8.52
CA SER A 258 9.70 10.22 8.15
C SER A 258 9.96 8.86 8.80
N VAL A 259 11.18 8.64 9.31
CA VAL A 259 11.53 7.47 10.13
C VAL A 259 11.44 7.83 11.60
N LEU A 260 12.04 8.95 12.01
CA LEU A 260 12.31 9.24 13.42
C LEU A 260 11.15 9.92 14.16
N ALA A 261 10.21 10.59 13.47
CA ALA A 261 9.17 11.39 14.12
C ALA A 261 8.25 10.59 15.05
N VAL A 262 8.02 9.32 14.73
CA VAL A 262 7.19 8.41 15.53
C VAL A 262 7.80 8.15 16.92
N LEU A 263 9.11 8.37 17.09
CA LEU A 263 9.85 8.22 18.35
C LEU A 263 9.67 9.42 19.30
N GLY A 264 8.73 10.32 18.99
CA GLY A 264 8.25 11.32 19.94
C GLY A 264 9.33 12.33 20.35
N PRO A 265 9.53 12.60 21.65
CA PRO A 265 10.49 13.60 22.13
C PRO A 265 11.94 13.37 21.67
N ALA A 266 12.34 12.12 21.41
CA ALA A 266 13.69 11.78 20.98
C ALA A 266 14.02 12.27 19.56
N THR A 267 13.00 12.60 18.75
CA THR A 267 13.13 12.95 17.32
C THR A 267 14.18 14.03 17.07
N THR A 268 14.19 15.13 17.85
CA THR A 268 15.08 16.26 17.59
C THR A 268 16.55 15.88 17.74
N ARG A 269 16.89 15.14 18.81
CA ARG A 269 18.24 14.64 19.07
C ARG A 269 18.66 13.61 18.01
N LEU A 270 17.80 12.64 17.71
CA LEU A 270 18.09 11.61 16.70
C LEU A 270 18.26 12.22 15.29
N LEU A 271 17.51 13.27 14.97
CA LEU A 271 17.67 14.01 13.73
C LEU A 271 19.02 14.74 13.69
N ALA A 272 19.43 15.36 14.80
CA ALA A 272 20.73 16.01 14.92
C ALA A 272 21.87 15.01 14.68
N ASP A 273 21.80 13.84 15.33
CA ASP A 273 22.78 12.75 15.18
C ASP A 273 22.79 12.18 13.75
N ALA A 274 21.63 12.05 13.12
CA ALA A 274 21.50 11.55 11.75
C ALA A 274 22.11 12.49 10.70
N LEU A 275 21.93 13.79 10.89
CA LEU A 275 22.39 14.83 9.96
C LEU A 275 23.80 15.36 10.28
N GLY A 276 24.36 15.01 11.43
CA GLY A 276 25.66 15.51 11.88
C GLY A 276 25.64 17.01 12.22
N VAL A 277 24.51 17.50 12.73
CA VAL A 277 24.28 18.92 13.09
C VAL A 277 24.00 19.07 14.58
N SER A 278 24.00 20.31 15.07
CA SER A 278 23.60 20.59 16.46
C SER A 278 22.09 20.37 16.68
N GLU A 279 21.68 20.05 17.92
CA GLU A 279 20.26 19.87 18.23
C GLU A 279 19.43 21.14 17.99
N SER A 280 20.03 22.33 18.18
CA SER A 280 19.38 23.62 17.88
C SER A 280 19.14 23.80 16.39
N GLU A 281 20.08 23.38 15.55
CA GLU A 281 19.93 23.39 14.09
C GLU A 281 18.89 22.37 13.61
N ALA A 282 18.90 21.15 14.15
CA ALA A 282 17.86 20.15 13.87
C ALA A 282 16.47 20.64 14.27
N ARG A 283 16.34 21.29 15.44
CA ARG A 283 15.09 21.92 15.89
C ARG A 283 14.64 23.01 14.93
N ARG A 284 15.56 23.86 14.46
CA ARG A 284 15.26 24.90 13.45
C ARG A 284 14.75 24.28 12.15
N MET A 285 15.37 23.20 11.66
CA MET A 285 14.90 22.50 10.45
C MET A 285 13.48 21.93 10.63
N LEU A 286 13.19 21.32 11.79
CA LEU A 286 11.85 20.82 12.11
C LEU A 286 10.81 21.96 12.19
N SER A 287 11.16 23.09 12.78
CA SER A 287 10.32 24.30 12.79
C SER A 287 10.07 24.84 11.38
N LEU A 288 11.08 24.86 10.51
CA LEU A 288 10.90 25.27 9.10
C LEU A 288 9.99 24.30 8.33
N LEU A 289 10.07 22.98 8.59
CA LEU A 289 9.15 21.99 8.04
C LEU A 289 7.73 22.16 8.59
N GLU A 290 7.56 22.58 9.84
CA GLU A 290 6.25 22.93 10.40
C GLU A 290 5.68 24.22 9.77
N GLU A 291 6.49 25.25 9.59
CA GLU A 291 6.11 26.49 8.91
C GLU A 291 5.73 26.25 7.44
N ALA A 292 6.43 25.34 6.76
CA ALA A 292 6.09 24.89 5.41
C ALA A 292 4.84 23.98 5.37
N GLY A 293 4.25 23.63 6.52
CA GLY A 293 3.08 22.77 6.60
C GLY A 293 3.36 21.30 6.28
N VAL A 294 4.60 20.84 6.34
CA VAL A 294 4.97 19.42 6.21
C VAL A 294 4.72 18.71 7.53
N LEU A 295 5.24 19.29 8.61
CA LEU A 295 5.12 18.75 9.97
C LEU A 295 4.13 19.55 10.83
N ARG A 296 3.77 18.96 11.95
CA ARG A 296 3.07 19.59 13.07
C ARG A 296 3.78 19.21 14.36
N HIS A 297 4.05 20.19 15.21
CA HIS A 297 4.51 19.94 16.56
C HIS A 297 3.34 19.69 17.53
N CYS A 298 3.28 18.50 18.11
CA CYS A 298 2.32 18.13 19.14
C CYS A 298 2.88 18.51 20.52
N ARG A 299 2.58 19.73 20.98
CA ARG A 299 3.11 20.28 22.25
C ARG A 299 2.86 19.40 23.47
N ALA A 300 1.69 18.76 23.56
CA ALA A 300 1.33 17.91 24.68
C ALA A 300 2.24 16.68 24.84
N THR A 301 2.82 16.19 23.74
CA THR A 301 3.67 14.99 23.68
C THR A 301 5.10 15.32 23.28
N ALA A 302 5.42 16.61 23.08
CA ALA A 302 6.67 17.10 22.49
C ALA A 302 7.12 16.31 21.24
N SER A 303 6.14 15.86 20.42
CA SER A 303 6.40 14.98 19.27
C SER A 303 6.14 15.69 17.95
N TRP A 304 6.80 15.24 16.90
CA TRP A 304 6.57 15.70 15.54
C TRP A 304 5.68 14.71 14.79
N ARG A 305 4.78 15.20 13.94
CA ARG A 305 3.95 14.35 13.08
C ARG A 305 3.81 14.97 11.71
N PHE A 306 3.74 14.15 10.67
CA PHE A 306 3.40 14.63 9.34
C PHE A 306 1.94 15.07 9.32
N ARG A 307 1.68 16.21 8.67
CA ARG A 307 0.30 16.69 8.47
C ARG A 307 -0.47 15.79 7.51
N LEU A 308 0.23 15.25 6.51
CA LEU A 308 -0.29 14.31 5.55
C LEU A 308 0.42 12.96 5.72
N PRO A 309 -0.20 11.93 6.32
CA PRO A 309 0.44 10.63 6.55
C PRO A 309 0.94 9.95 5.27
N LEU A 310 0.32 10.24 4.12
CA LEU A 310 0.84 9.81 2.82
C LEU A 310 2.27 10.28 2.59
N VAL A 311 2.63 11.50 2.98
CA VAL A 311 3.99 12.04 2.82
C VAL A 311 4.98 11.27 3.68
N GLU A 312 4.61 10.97 4.93
CA GLU A 312 5.40 10.12 5.82
C GLU A 312 5.64 8.73 5.22
N LEU A 313 4.62 8.14 4.61
CA LEU A 313 4.69 6.84 3.96
C LEU A 313 5.63 6.84 2.74
N VAL A 314 5.61 7.90 1.93
CA VAL A 314 6.33 7.92 0.64
C VAL A 314 7.76 8.46 0.72
N LEU A 315 8.10 9.29 1.72
CA LEU A 315 9.46 9.81 1.87
C LEU A 315 10.54 8.72 2.03
N PRO A 316 10.31 7.62 2.77
CA PRO A 316 11.24 6.48 2.82
C PRO A 316 11.52 5.82 1.47
N TRP A 317 10.62 5.97 0.50
CA TRP A 317 10.77 5.43 -0.84
C TRP A 317 11.81 6.20 -1.66
N ALA A 318 12.02 7.48 -1.33
CA ALA A 318 13.04 8.33 -1.94
C ALA A 318 14.42 8.24 -1.25
N MET A 319 14.57 7.41 -0.21
CA MET A 319 15.84 7.19 0.47
C MET A 319 16.73 6.20 -0.27
N GLY A 320 18.03 6.49 -0.27
CA GLY A 320 19.05 5.51 -0.67
C GLY A 320 19.17 4.36 0.36
N PRO A 321 19.74 3.22 -0.02
CA PRO A 321 19.88 2.06 0.87
C PRO A 321 20.74 2.36 2.10
N PHE A 322 21.79 3.18 1.97
CA PHE A 322 22.65 3.56 3.09
C PHE A 322 21.93 4.49 4.07
N GLU A 323 21.27 5.53 3.56
CA GLU A 323 20.48 6.48 4.37
C GLU A 323 19.41 5.75 5.18
N ARG A 324 18.66 4.85 4.54
CA ARG A 324 17.63 4.02 5.20
C ARG A 324 18.21 3.17 6.33
N ARG A 325 19.31 2.46 6.06
CA ARG A 325 19.99 1.62 7.07
C ARG A 325 20.49 2.43 8.26
N ARG A 326 21.10 3.60 8.00
CA ARG A 326 21.63 4.47 9.05
C ARG A 326 20.51 5.04 9.94
N LEU A 327 19.42 5.51 9.36
CA LEU A 327 18.27 6.00 10.13
C LEU A 327 17.61 4.90 10.95
N ALA A 328 17.44 3.72 10.36
CA ALA A 328 16.90 2.55 11.06
C ALA A 328 17.81 2.10 12.22
N GLN A 329 19.13 2.10 12.03
CA GLN A 329 20.09 1.82 13.11
C GLN A 329 19.90 2.79 14.28
N LEU A 330 19.83 4.09 14.03
CA LEU A 330 19.62 5.11 15.08
C LEU A 330 18.29 4.90 15.82
N ALA A 331 17.22 4.58 15.09
CA ALA A 331 15.93 4.28 15.68
C ALA A 331 15.97 3.04 16.58
N VAL A 332 16.59 1.94 16.11
CA VAL A 332 16.71 0.69 16.88
C VAL A 332 17.56 0.92 18.14
N SER A 333 18.71 1.58 18.03
CA SER A 333 19.55 1.90 19.18
C SER A 333 18.78 2.72 20.21
N ALA A 334 18.04 3.76 19.77
CA ALA A 334 17.26 4.58 20.68
C ALA A 334 16.19 3.80 21.45
N LEU A 335 15.52 2.85 20.79
CA LEU A 335 14.52 1.97 21.40
C LEU A 335 15.16 0.96 22.36
N TRP A 336 16.25 0.33 21.94
CA TRP A 336 16.96 -0.66 22.75
C TRP A 336 17.60 -0.06 24.00
N ASP A 337 18.08 1.18 23.92
CA ASP A 337 18.66 1.93 25.04
C ASP A 337 17.58 2.58 25.92
N GLY A 338 16.29 2.47 25.55
CA GLY A 338 15.18 3.08 26.27
C GLY A 338 15.14 4.61 26.21
N THR A 339 15.89 5.22 25.28
CA THR A 339 15.94 6.68 25.10
C THR A 339 14.85 7.23 24.19
N ALA A 340 14.09 6.33 23.55
CA ALA A 340 12.87 6.63 22.81
C ALA A 340 11.72 5.72 23.27
N PRO A 341 10.47 6.22 23.30
CA PRO A 341 9.30 5.40 23.58
C PRO A 341 9.04 4.40 22.44
N ASP A 342 8.50 3.22 22.78
CA ASP A 342 8.02 2.26 21.79
C ASP A 342 6.76 2.81 21.08
N PRO A 343 6.82 3.07 19.76
CA PRO A 343 5.69 3.62 19.02
C PRO A 343 4.64 2.57 18.65
N GLY A 344 4.92 1.28 18.86
CA GLY A 344 3.99 0.18 18.57
C GLY A 344 4.66 -1.07 18.01
N CYS A 345 3.91 -2.17 18.02
CA CYS A 345 4.41 -3.52 17.77
C CYS A 345 4.98 -3.82 16.37
N GLU A 346 4.75 -2.94 15.38
CA GLU A 346 5.20 -3.10 13.99
C GLU A 346 6.45 -2.28 13.66
N TYR A 347 6.69 -1.17 14.37
CA TYR A 347 7.75 -0.24 13.99
C TYR A 347 9.16 -0.81 14.23
N LEU A 348 9.41 -1.37 15.41
CA LEU A 348 10.71 -1.96 15.74
C LEU A 348 11.13 -3.05 14.75
N PRO A 349 10.32 -4.09 14.46
CA PRO A 349 10.72 -5.12 13.50
C PRO A 349 10.96 -4.55 12.09
N ASP A 350 10.19 -3.56 11.63
CA ASP A 350 10.46 -2.88 10.36
C ASP A 350 11.81 -2.15 10.35
N GLN A 351 12.17 -1.49 11.47
CA GLN A 351 13.48 -0.87 11.59
C GLN A 351 14.61 -1.90 11.70
N LEU A 352 14.39 -3.06 12.32
CA LEU A 352 15.37 -4.15 12.35
C LEU A 352 15.65 -4.69 10.95
N VAL A 353 14.61 -4.89 10.13
CA VAL A 353 14.77 -5.27 8.71
C VAL A 353 15.57 -4.21 7.96
N ASN A 354 15.23 -2.94 8.14
CA ASN A 354 15.90 -1.84 7.45
C ASN A 354 17.35 -1.64 7.91
N ALA A 355 17.67 -1.82 9.19
CA ALA A 355 19.02 -1.67 9.74
C ALA A 355 19.92 -2.85 9.33
N GLY A 356 19.36 -4.05 9.21
CA GLY A 356 20.10 -5.26 8.84
C GLY A 356 21.29 -5.50 9.77
N ARG A 357 22.49 -5.61 9.18
CA ARG A 357 23.72 -5.93 9.94
C ARG A 357 24.31 -4.78 10.75
N MET A 358 23.70 -3.59 10.74
CA MET A 358 24.20 -2.41 11.47
C MET A 358 23.83 -2.41 12.97
N VAL A 359 23.05 -3.38 13.41
CA VAL A 359 22.63 -3.57 14.82
C VAL A 359 23.12 -4.94 15.33
N GLU A 360 22.93 -5.23 16.61
CA GLU A 360 23.34 -6.50 17.24
C GLU A 360 22.52 -7.67 16.68
N HIS A 361 23.17 -8.57 15.92
CA HIS A 361 22.48 -9.56 15.08
C HIS A 361 21.68 -10.58 15.88
N LYS A 362 22.18 -11.01 17.06
CA LYS A 362 21.53 -12.05 17.86
C LYS A 362 20.22 -11.55 18.44
N ARG A 363 20.22 -10.35 19.05
CA ARG A 363 19.00 -9.70 19.55
C ARG A 363 18.03 -9.36 18.42
N ALA A 364 18.52 -8.75 17.33
CA ALA A 364 17.67 -8.39 16.18
C ALA A 364 16.93 -9.60 15.60
N LYS A 365 17.64 -10.72 15.39
CA LYS A 365 17.04 -11.98 14.94
C LYS A 365 15.98 -12.50 15.91
N ALA A 366 16.30 -12.57 17.21
CA ALA A 366 15.37 -13.06 18.21
C ALA A 366 14.07 -12.24 18.25
N GLU A 367 14.18 -10.92 18.21
CA GLU A 367 13.04 -10.01 18.16
C GLU A 367 12.22 -10.22 16.87
N LEU A 368 12.88 -10.26 15.68
CA LEU A 368 12.19 -10.51 14.41
C LEU A 368 11.41 -11.83 14.40
N LEU A 369 11.96 -12.92 14.96
CA LEU A 369 11.27 -14.22 15.02
C LEU A 369 10.03 -14.17 15.93
N VAL A 370 10.12 -13.49 17.08
CA VAL A 370 8.98 -13.30 17.98
C VAL A 370 7.88 -12.47 17.30
N HIS A 371 8.25 -11.37 16.66
CA HIS A 371 7.31 -10.50 15.96
C HIS A 371 6.67 -11.22 14.76
N ALA A 372 7.46 -11.96 13.96
CA ALA A 372 6.94 -12.71 12.82
C ALA A 372 5.95 -13.80 13.24
N GLY A 373 6.23 -14.52 14.34
CA GLY A 373 5.30 -15.53 14.86
C GLY A 373 3.94 -14.94 15.26
N ARG A 374 3.93 -13.74 15.87
CA ARG A 374 2.69 -13.03 16.22
C ARG A 374 1.96 -12.47 15.00
N MET A 375 2.70 -12.06 13.97
CA MET A 375 2.15 -11.40 12.80
C MET A 375 1.64 -12.37 11.73
N ALA A 376 2.15 -13.61 11.70
CA ALA A 376 1.81 -14.60 10.67
C ALA A 376 0.29 -14.84 10.47
N ALA A 377 -0.51 -14.71 11.53
CA ALA A 377 -1.96 -14.86 11.47
C ALA A 377 -2.72 -13.59 11.04
N ARG A 378 -2.09 -12.41 11.14
CA ARG A 378 -2.71 -11.10 10.87
C ARG A 378 -2.28 -10.52 9.52
N ASP A 379 -0.99 -10.56 9.24
CA ASP A 379 -0.36 -10.06 8.03
C ASP A 379 0.79 -10.99 7.63
N SER A 380 0.52 -11.87 6.67
CA SER A 380 1.53 -12.81 6.18
C SER A 380 2.68 -12.11 5.47
N ASP A 381 2.45 -10.96 4.83
CA ASP A 381 3.47 -10.28 4.03
C ASP A 381 4.54 -9.65 4.93
N LEU A 382 4.14 -8.99 6.03
CA LEU A 382 5.08 -8.49 7.04
C LEU A 382 5.85 -9.62 7.72
N ALA A 383 5.16 -10.69 8.12
CA ALA A 383 5.80 -11.85 8.74
C ALA A 383 6.83 -12.50 7.80
N LEU A 384 6.55 -12.59 6.49
CA LEU A 384 7.50 -13.07 5.49
C LEU A 384 8.74 -12.19 5.40
N LEU A 385 8.55 -10.87 5.35
CA LEU A 385 9.64 -9.89 5.32
C LEU A 385 10.57 -10.06 6.54
N TRP A 386 9.99 -10.17 7.73
CA TRP A 386 10.73 -10.29 8.99
C TRP A 386 11.45 -11.64 9.13
N LEU A 387 10.82 -12.75 8.73
CA LEU A 387 11.47 -14.07 8.67
C LEU A 387 12.66 -14.07 7.72
N ARG A 388 12.52 -13.42 6.55
CA ARG A 388 13.62 -13.34 5.59
C ARG A 388 14.81 -12.57 6.17
N ALA A 389 14.55 -11.43 6.80
CA ALA A 389 15.59 -10.64 7.46
C ALA A 389 16.26 -11.43 8.60
N ALA A 390 15.49 -12.17 9.41
CA ALA A 390 16.03 -13.01 10.47
C ALA A 390 16.97 -14.10 9.93
N ALA A 391 16.64 -14.73 8.80
CA ALA A 391 17.48 -15.73 8.14
C ALA A 391 18.81 -15.15 7.59
N GLU A 392 18.86 -13.85 7.28
CA GLU A 392 20.06 -13.15 6.78
C GLU A 392 21.00 -12.68 7.90
N LEU A 393 20.49 -12.64 9.14
CA LEU A 393 21.23 -12.25 10.35
C LEU A 393 21.91 -13.41 11.07
N THR A 394 21.55 -14.67 10.79
CA THR A 394 22.22 -15.83 11.38
C THR A 394 23.34 -16.37 10.50
N SER A 395 24.43 -16.81 11.15
CA SER A 395 25.52 -17.57 10.53
C SER A 395 25.39 -19.07 10.75
N ASP A 396 24.49 -19.51 11.64
CA ASP A 396 24.23 -20.93 11.91
C ASP A 396 23.34 -21.51 10.80
N THR A 397 23.88 -22.49 10.08
CA THR A 397 23.23 -23.14 8.94
C THR A 397 21.95 -23.89 9.36
N ALA A 398 21.94 -24.54 10.51
CA ALA A 398 20.79 -25.31 10.98
C ALA A 398 19.65 -24.36 11.38
N GLU A 399 19.96 -23.31 12.13
CA GLU A 399 18.99 -22.28 12.49
C GLU A 399 18.46 -21.56 11.24
N ARG A 400 19.33 -21.21 10.29
CA ARG A 400 18.93 -20.60 9.02
C ARG A 400 17.95 -21.49 8.26
N THR A 401 18.18 -22.80 8.25
CA THR A 401 17.31 -23.79 7.62
C THR A 401 15.93 -23.80 8.28
N GLU A 402 15.85 -23.79 9.61
CA GLU A 402 14.57 -23.73 10.32
C GLU A 402 13.78 -22.44 10.00
N ILE A 403 14.44 -21.27 9.99
CA ILE A 403 13.79 -20.00 9.67
C ILE A 403 13.27 -20.01 8.23
N LEU A 404 14.07 -20.48 7.27
CA LEU A 404 13.67 -20.56 5.87
C LEU A 404 12.57 -21.59 5.62
N LEU A 405 12.51 -22.69 6.38
CA LEU A 405 11.37 -23.62 6.34
C LEU A 405 10.07 -22.94 6.78
N ARG A 406 10.09 -22.17 7.87
CA ARG A 406 8.93 -21.39 8.32
C ARG A 406 8.52 -20.36 7.26
N HIS A 407 9.48 -19.67 6.67
CA HIS A 407 9.25 -18.73 5.57
C HIS A 407 8.65 -19.43 4.34
N ALA A 408 9.13 -20.61 3.95
CA ALA A 408 8.61 -21.37 2.81
C ALA A 408 7.14 -21.77 3.00
N ARG A 409 6.79 -22.28 4.20
CA ARG A 409 5.40 -22.59 4.58
C ARG A 409 4.51 -21.36 4.50
N LEU A 410 4.95 -20.25 5.09
CA LEU A 410 4.17 -19.01 5.07
C LEU A 410 4.04 -18.45 3.64
N CYS A 411 5.05 -18.61 2.78
CA CYS A 411 4.94 -18.21 1.38
C CYS A 411 3.86 -19.00 0.65
N LEU A 412 3.81 -20.31 0.89
CA LEU A 412 2.78 -21.17 0.33
C LEU A 412 1.39 -20.80 0.85
N ALA A 413 1.26 -20.57 2.16
CA ALA A 413 0.02 -20.12 2.81
C ALA A 413 -0.49 -18.78 2.25
N GLY A 414 0.39 -17.80 2.14
CA GLY A 414 0.10 -16.46 1.61
C GLY A 414 -0.05 -16.39 0.09
N GLY A 415 0.29 -17.47 -0.65
CA GLY A 415 0.24 -17.48 -2.11
C GLY A 415 1.25 -16.53 -2.76
N THR A 416 2.51 -16.59 -2.30
CA THR A 416 3.64 -15.82 -2.84
C THR A 416 4.61 -16.74 -3.61
N PRO A 417 4.23 -17.27 -4.79
CA PRO A 417 4.94 -18.35 -5.45
C PRO A 417 6.39 -18.01 -5.81
N VAL A 418 6.66 -16.77 -6.21
CA VAL A 418 8.04 -16.33 -6.52
C VAL A 418 8.95 -16.41 -5.29
N LEU A 419 8.45 -16.05 -4.11
CA LEU A 419 9.22 -16.14 -2.87
C LEU A 419 9.32 -17.60 -2.40
N ALA A 420 8.24 -18.37 -2.53
CA ALA A 420 8.24 -19.81 -2.23
C ALA A 420 9.27 -20.57 -3.09
N LEU A 421 9.34 -20.30 -4.40
CA LEU A 421 10.33 -20.89 -5.30
C LEU A 421 11.76 -20.57 -4.86
N ARG A 422 12.07 -19.29 -4.67
CA ARG A 422 13.42 -18.85 -4.25
C ARG A 422 13.84 -19.46 -2.91
N THR A 423 12.93 -19.50 -1.94
CA THR A 423 13.22 -20.04 -0.60
C THR A 423 13.35 -21.56 -0.64
N SER A 424 12.45 -22.27 -1.32
CA SER A 424 12.52 -23.73 -1.45
C SER A 424 13.72 -24.18 -2.29
N GLU A 425 14.10 -23.44 -3.33
CA GLU A 425 15.32 -23.70 -4.09
C GLU A 425 16.57 -23.52 -3.23
N THR A 426 16.64 -22.46 -2.42
CA THR A 426 17.74 -22.28 -1.45
C THR A 426 17.81 -23.47 -0.49
N LEU A 427 16.68 -23.94 0.02
CA LEU A 427 16.60 -25.09 0.91
C LEU A 427 17.07 -26.39 0.24
N LEU A 428 16.60 -26.67 -0.99
CA LEU A 428 16.88 -27.91 -1.72
C LEU A 428 18.26 -27.96 -2.39
N CYS A 429 18.83 -26.81 -2.75
CA CYS A 429 20.12 -26.76 -3.44
C CYS A 429 21.28 -26.43 -2.49
N SER A 430 21.08 -25.53 -1.53
CA SER A 430 22.17 -25.04 -0.66
C SER A 430 22.12 -25.59 0.75
N LEU A 431 20.95 -26.03 1.24
CA LEU A 431 20.76 -26.48 2.64
C LEU A 431 20.21 -27.91 2.72
N ALA A 432 20.32 -28.70 1.65
CA ALA A 432 19.72 -30.04 1.58
C ALA A 432 20.22 -30.99 2.66
N GLY A 433 21.50 -30.85 3.06
CA GLY A 433 22.14 -31.64 4.11
C GLY A 433 21.58 -31.40 5.50
N GLU A 434 20.98 -30.23 5.75
CA GLU A 434 20.40 -29.85 7.04
C GLU A 434 18.92 -30.26 7.16
N LEU A 435 18.29 -30.67 6.05
CA LEU A 435 16.88 -31.02 6.01
C LEU A 435 16.67 -32.47 6.46
N GLY A 436 15.90 -32.64 7.53
CA GLY A 436 15.34 -33.93 7.91
C GLY A 436 14.35 -34.48 6.85
N PRO A 437 14.05 -35.79 6.89
CA PRO A 437 13.10 -36.48 6.00
C PRO A 437 11.80 -35.71 5.71
N GLU A 438 11.05 -35.35 6.76
CA GLU A 438 9.76 -34.68 6.65
C GLU A 438 9.88 -33.25 6.13
N GLN A 439 10.90 -32.53 6.58
CA GLN A 439 11.19 -31.16 6.13
C GLN A 439 11.52 -31.14 4.64
N ARG A 440 12.22 -32.16 4.14
CA ARG A 440 12.57 -32.30 2.73
C ARG A 440 11.33 -32.54 1.88
N VAL A 441 10.46 -33.47 2.27
CA VAL A 441 9.18 -33.73 1.59
C VAL A 441 8.33 -32.47 1.53
N LEU A 442 8.19 -31.76 2.65
CA LEU A 442 7.46 -30.51 2.68
C LEU A 442 8.10 -29.45 1.77
N THR A 443 9.42 -29.37 1.72
CA THR A 443 10.12 -28.41 0.84
C THR A 443 9.85 -28.72 -0.63
N TYR A 444 9.81 -30.01 -1.02
CA TYR A 444 9.37 -30.41 -2.35
C TYR A 444 7.90 -30.01 -2.61
N PHE A 445 7.02 -30.22 -1.63
CA PHE A 445 5.61 -29.82 -1.74
C PHE A 445 5.46 -28.32 -2.00
N VAL A 446 6.16 -27.49 -1.20
CA VAL A 446 6.19 -26.03 -1.39
C VAL A 446 6.74 -25.68 -2.76
N HIS A 447 7.84 -26.29 -3.19
CA HIS A 447 8.46 -25.98 -4.48
C HIS A 447 7.55 -26.30 -5.67
N LEU A 448 6.99 -27.51 -5.72
CA LEU A 448 6.11 -27.93 -6.82
C LEU A 448 4.81 -27.12 -6.84
N SER A 449 4.23 -26.85 -5.66
CA SER A 449 3.06 -25.98 -5.57
C SER A 449 3.38 -24.56 -6.07
N ALA A 450 4.56 -24.04 -5.72
CA ALA A 450 5.00 -22.73 -6.19
C ALA A 450 5.34 -22.69 -7.69
N LEU A 451 5.86 -23.77 -8.27
CA LEU A 451 6.02 -23.90 -9.74
C LEU A 451 4.65 -23.88 -10.41
N ARG A 452 3.69 -24.63 -9.82
CA ARG A 452 2.31 -24.64 -10.29
C ARG A 452 1.80 -23.23 -10.32
N ASP A 453 1.79 -22.54 -9.17
CA ASP A 453 1.29 -21.17 -8.87
C ASP A 453 2.05 -20.02 -9.56
N ALA A 454 3.27 -20.28 -10.06
CA ALA A 454 4.01 -19.39 -10.93
C ALA A 454 3.72 -19.63 -12.43
N GLY A 455 2.97 -20.67 -12.77
CA GLY A 455 2.63 -21.02 -14.15
C GLY A 455 3.72 -21.79 -14.88
N ASP A 456 4.76 -22.25 -14.19
CA ASP A 456 5.84 -23.06 -14.77
C ASP A 456 5.41 -24.52 -14.93
N THR A 457 4.41 -24.71 -15.80
CA THR A 457 3.88 -26.03 -16.15
C THR A 457 4.87 -26.87 -16.94
N ALA A 458 5.84 -26.25 -17.62
CA ALA A 458 6.87 -26.95 -18.38
C ALA A 458 7.83 -27.69 -17.44
N THR A 459 8.32 -27.03 -16.39
CA THR A 459 9.15 -27.69 -15.37
C THR A 459 8.37 -28.76 -14.62
N LEU A 460 7.10 -28.51 -14.26
CA LEU A 460 6.26 -29.55 -13.66
C LEU A 460 6.08 -30.78 -14.55
N LYS A 461 5.85 -30.59 -15.86
CA LYS A 461 5.74 -31.70 -16.82
C LYS A 461 7.02 -32.52 -16.90
N ARG A 462 8.19 -31.86 -16.97
CA ARG A 462 9.47 -32.58 -16.96
C ARG A 462 9.66 -33.41 -15.69
N ILE A 463 9.30 -32.87 -14.52
CA ILE A 463 9.34 -33.62 -13.25
C ILE A 463 8.38 -34.82 -13.27
N ALA A 464 7.21 -34.67 -13.90
CA ALA A 464 6.21 -35.73 -14.00
C ALA A 464 6.59 -36.84 -15.00
N ASP A 465 7.26 -36.49 -16.11
CA ASP A 465 7.47 -37.34 -17.28
C ASP A 465 8.89 -37.91 -17.40
N GLU A 466 9.92 -37.13 -17.11
CA GLU A 466 11.29 -37.40 -17.59
C GLU A 466 12.20 -38.09 -16.57
N ASP A 467 11.64 -38.53 -15.43
CA ASP A 467 12.41 -39.12 -14.33
C ASP A 467 13.58 -38.18 -13.91
N TRP A 468 13.44 -36.89 -14.18
CA TRP A 468 14.46 -35.86 -13.98
C TRP A 468 14.04 -34.95 -12.85
N LEU A 469 14.98 -34.65 -11.94
CA LEU A 469 14.78 -33.71 -10.84
C LEU A 469 15.81 -32.57 -10.94
N PRO A 470 15.39 -31.31 -10.74
CA PRO A 470 16.27 -30.14 -10.89
C PRO A 470 17.26 -29.96 -9.73
N TRP A 471 17.18 -30.80 -8.70
CA TRP A 471 17.97 -30.67 -7.47
C TRP A 471 19.12 -31.69 -7.46
N PRO A 472 20.24 -31.38 -6.79
CA PRO A 472 21.37 -32.30 -6.71
C PRO A 472 21.12 -33.46 -5.74
N GLY A 473 21.76 -34.62 -6.00
CA GLY A 473 21.85 -35.75 -5.08
C GLY A 473 20.80 -36.84 -5.29
N GLU A 474 20.77 -37.82 -4.37
CA GLU A 474 19.74 -38.86 -4.36
C GLU A 474 18.42 -38.36 -3.77
N HIS A 475 17.32 -38.80 -4.36
CA HIS A 475 15.97 -38.35 -4.01
C HIS A 475 15.12 -39.54 -3.55
N PRO A 476 15.14 -39.89 -2.25
CA PRO A 476 14.39 -41.03 -1.72
C PRO A 476 12.87 -40.88 -1.86
N TYR A 477 12.37 -39.67 -2.17
CA TYR A 477 10.94 -39.36 -2.34
C TYR A 477 10.55 -39.14 -3.81
N ARG A 478 11.33 -39.67 -4.76
CA ARG A 478 11.12 -39.46 -6.20
C ARG A 478 9.70 -39.78 -6.62
N THR A 479 9.13 -40.86 -6.11
CA THR A 479 7.76 -41.26 -6.44
C THR A 479 6.72 -40.28 -5.90
N SER A 480 6.86 -39.85 -4.64
CA SER A 480 6.00 -38.82 -4.05
C SER A 480 6.10 -37.48 -4.78
N ILE A 481 7.30 -37.06 -5.17
CA ILE A 481 7.56 -35.85 -5.97
C ILE A 481 6.84 -35.94 -7.32
N ARG A 482 7.00 -37.06 -8.03
CA ARG A 482 6.36 -37.33 -9.32
C ARG A 482 4.84 -37.37 -9.21
N GLY A 483 4.31 -38.11 -8.22
CA GLY A 483 2.88 -38.19 -7.94
C GLY A 483 2.25 -36.83 -7.67
N LEU A 484 2.94 -35.99 -6.89
CA LEU A 484 2.49 -34.62 -6.63
C LEU A 484 2.53 -33.76 -7.90
N ALA A 485 3.60 -33.82 -8.70
CA ALA A 485 3.66 -33.10 -9.97
C ALA A 485 2.51 -33.50 -10.91
N LEU A 486 2.18 -34.80 -11.00
CA LEU A 486 1.03 -35.30 -11.77
C LEU A 486 -0.30 -34.75 -11.24
N ILE A 487 -0.52 -34.73 -9.93
CA ILE A 487 -1.70 -34.11 -9.30
C ILE A 487 -1.81 -32.63 -9.65
N LEU A 488 -0.72 -31.87 -9.54
CA LEU A 488 -0.71 -30.44 -9.84
C LEU A 488 -0.94 -30.15 -11.33
N LEU A 489 -0.63 -31.11 -12.22
CA LEU A 489 -0.96 -31.10 -13.65
C LEU A 489 -2.36 -31.67 -13.96
N ASN A 490 -3.15 -32.03 -12.95
CA ASN A 490 -4.46 -32.68 -13.06
C ASN A 490 -4.43 -34.05 -13.79
N ARG A 491 -3.30 -34.77 -13.75
CA ARG A 491 -3.13 -36.14 -14.28
C ARG A 491 -3.43 -37.18 -13.21
N TRP A 492 -4.68 -37.16 -12.72
CA TRP A 492 -5.13 -37.91 -11.54
C TRP A 492 -4.92 -39.43 -11.64
N ARG A 493 -5.22 -40.02 -12.81
CA ARG A 493 -5.06 -41.46 -13.04
C ARG A 493 -3.59 -41.90 -12.89
N GLU A 494 -2.69 -41.21 -13.57
CA GLU A 494 -1.26 -41.51 -13.51
C GLU A 494 -0.69 -41.27 -12.11
N ALA A 495 -1.16 -40.22 -11.41
CA ALA A 495 -0.78 -40.00 -10.02
C ALA A 495 -1.21 -41.17 -9.12
N SER A 496 -2.42 -41.69 -9.29
CA SER A 496 -2.91 -42.87 -8.57
C SER A 496 -2.03 -44.10 -8.84
N GLU A 497 -1.72 -44.39 -10.10
CA GLU A 497 -0.85 -45.52 -10.49
C GLU A 497 0.55 -45.40 -9.88
N VAL A 498 1.17 -44.22 -9.98
CA VAL A 498 2.52 -43.94 -9.47
C VAL A 498 2.56 -44.02 -7.93
N THR A 499 1.57 -43.46 -7.25
CA THR A 499 1.52 -43.45 -5.78
C THR A 499 1.08 -44.79 -5.19
N ALA A 500 0.30 -45.60 -5.90
CA ALA A 500 -0.10 -46.96 -5.47
C ALA A 500 1.09 -47.93 -5.44
N ALA A 501 2.06 -47.77 -6.34
CA ALA A 501 3.25 -48.61 -6.41
C ALA A 501 4.25 -48.37 -5.24
N THR A 502 4.00 -47.39 -4.38
CA THR A 502 4.97 -46.92 -3.38
C THR A 502 4.42 -47.06 -1.95
N PRO A 503 5.15 -47.70 -1.03
CA PRO A 503 4.75 -47.84 0.37
C PRO A 503 5.09 -46.62 1.24
N GLU A 504 5.58 -45.51 0.65
CA GLU A 504 5.93 -44.28 1.38
C GLU A 504 4.69 -43.68 2.08
N PRO A 505 4.73 -43.45 3.40
CA PRO A 505 3.64 -42.79 4.13
C PRO A 505 3.25 -41.42 3.55
N GLN A 506 4.22 -40.72 2.95
CA GLN A 506 4.01 -39.39 2.36
C GLN A 506 3.20 -39.43 1.05
N ALA A 507 3.05 -40.60 0.44
CA ALA A 507 2.22 -40.79 -0.74
C ALA A 507 0.72 -40.96 -0.40
N VAL A 508 0.38 -41.29 0.86
CA VAL A 508 -1.02 -41.54 1.29
C VAL A 508 -1.94 -40.35 0.99
N PRO A 509 -1.59 -39.08 1.32
CA PRO A 509 -2.46 -37.96 1.02
C PRO A 509 -2.65 -37.73 -0.48
N LEU A 510 -1.61 -37.98 -1.28
CA LEU A 510 -1.65 -37.85 -2.73
C LEU A 510 -2.59 -38.90 -3.34
N ARG A 511 -2.50 -40.13 -2.84
CA ARG A 511 -3.32 -41.26 -3.30
C ARG A 511 -4.79 -41.05 -2.95
N ALA A 512 -5.09 -40.62 -1.73
CA ALA A 512 -6.44 -40.25 -1.28
C ALA A 512 -7.08 -39.20 -2.19
N LEU A 513 -6.33 -38.15 -2.56
CA LEU A 513 -6.83 -37.15 -3.51
C LEU A 513 -6.99 -37.72 -4.91
N ALA A 514 -6.03 -38.48 -5.43
CA ALA A 514 -6.20 -39.09 -6.75
C ALA A 514 -7.45 -39.99 -6.80
N ALA A 515 -7.69 -40.79 -5.75
CA ALA A 515 -8.86 -41.65 -5.62
C ALA A 515 -10.17 -40.85 -5.58
N LEU A 516 -10.22 -39.76 -4.80
CA LEU A 516 -11.40 -38.90 -4.74
C LEU A 516 -11.79 -38.34 -6.13
N TRP A 517 -10.82 -37.91 -6.96
CA TRP A 517 -11.09 -37.35 -8.29
C TRP A 517 -11.44 -38.41 -9.34
N LEU A 518 -11.01 -39.65 -9.10
CA LEU A 518 -11.37 -40.81 -9.93
C LEU A 518 -12.69 -41.45 -9.51
N GLY A 519 -13.39 -40.90 -8.52
CA GLY A 519 -14.68 -41.41 -8.05
C GLY A 519 -14.57 -42.63 -7.14
N ALA A 520 -13.43 -42.83 -6.48
CA ALA A 520 -13.17 -43.89 -5.51
C ALA A 520 -13.06 -43.30 -4.09
N PRO A 521 -14.17 -42.90 -3.43
CA PRO A 521 -14.12 -42.13 -2.19
C PRO A 521 -13.62 -42.91 -0.98
N ALA A 522 -13.68 -44.26 -0.98
CA ALA A 522 -13.32 -45.08 0.17
C ALA A 522 -11.89 -44.83 0.65
N GLU A 523 -10.92 -44.74 -0.26
CA GLU A 523 -9.52 -44.46 0.09
C GLU A 523 -9.33 -43.04 0.64
N PHE A 524 -10.13 -42.09 0.16
CA PHE A 524 -10.15 -40.74 0.71
C PHE A 524 -10.79 -40.71 2.12
N ASP A 525 -11.88 -41.44 2.32
CA ASP A 525 -12.56 -41.54 3.61
C ASP A 525 -11.66 -42.20 4.65
N ASP A 526 -10.92 -43.26 4.30
CA ASP A 526 -9.92 -43.88 5.16
C ASP A 526 -8.82 -42.89 5.55
N ALA A 527 -8.33 -42.10 4.59
CA ALA A 527 -7.30 -41.09 4.84
C ALA A 527 -7.81 -39.92 5.69
N VAL A 528 -9.08 -39.54 5.55
CA VAL A 528 -9.75 -38.56 6.43
C VAL A 528 -9.91 -39.13 7.84
N ALA A 529 -10.37 -40.37 7.97
CA ALA A 529 -10.54 -41.05 9.25
C ALA A 529 -9.21 -41.29 9.99
N ALA A 530 -8.10 -41.39 9.25
CA ALA A 530 -6.75 -41.48 9.80
C ALA A 530 -6.20 -40.13 10.31
N LEU A 531 -6.89 -39.01 10.06
CA LEU A 531 -6.52 -37.73 10.68
C LEU A 531 -6.74 -37.84 12.21
N PRO A 532 -5.74 -37.44 13.03
CA PRO A 532 -5.86 -37.54 14.48
C PRO A 532 -6.95 -36.61 15.01
N ASP A 533 -7.61 -37.04 16.08
CA ASP A 533 -8.64 -36.25 16.76
C ASP A 533 -8.05 -34.98 17.38
N SER A 534 -8.80 -33.88 17.31
CA SER A 534 -8.37 -32.53 17.70
C SER A 534 -8.22 -32.34 19.22
N ASP A 535 -8.60 -33.33 20.02
CA ASP A 535 -8.60 -33.28 21.49
C ASP A 535 -7.21 -33.41 22.15
N ARG A 536 -6.12 -33.54 21.38
CA ARG A 536 -4.76 -33.55 21.94
C ARG A 536 -4.15 -32.14 21.96
N PRO A 537 -3.92 -31.55 23.16
CA PRO A 537 -3.45 -30.16 23.31
C PRO A 537 -1.96 -29.93 23.00
N ASP A 538 -1.22 -30.95 22.54
CA ASP A 538 0.17 -30.77 22.14
C ASP A 538 0.25 -30.15 20.74
N PHE A 539 0.20 -28.81 20.71
CA PHE A 539 0.53 -27.95 19.57
C PHE A 539 2.04 -28.00 19.24
N ASP A 540 2.60 -29.20 19.08
CA ASP A 540 3.99 -29.36 18.66
C ASP A 540 4.12 -29.30 17.12
N ARG A 541 5.37 -29.20 16.64
CA ARG A 541 5.79 -28.97 15.24
C ARG A 541 5.11 -29.84 14.17
N ASP A 542 4.54 -31.00 14.54
CA ASP A 542 3.88 -31.96 13.65
C ASP A 542 2.37 -31.66 13.43
N THR A 543 1.72 -30.91 14.34
CA THR A 543 0.29 -30.60 14.25
C THR A 543 -0.03 -29.68 13.07
N HIS A 544 0.88 -28.78 12.69
CA HIS A 544 0.65 -27.81 11.63
C HIS A 544 0.48 -28.45 10.24
N GLY A 545 1.31 -29.45 9.90
CA GLY A 545 1.22 -30.13 8.59
C GLY A 545 -0.09 -30.89 8.42
N ARG A 546 -0.63 -31.45 9.52
CA ARG A 546 -1.89 -32.20 9.52
C ARG A 546 -3.11 -31.28 9.41
N LEU A 547 -3.07 -30.09 10.03
CA LEU A 547 -4.10 -29.07 9.85
C LEU A 547 -4.12 -28.56 8.40
N GLU A 548 -2.95 -28.32 7.79
CA GLU A 548 -2.86 -27.97 6.37
C GLU A 548 -3.46 -29.07 5.47
N GLN A 549 -3.21 -30.35 5.80
CA GLN A 549 -3.80 -31.48 5.10
C GLN A 549 -5.33 -31.50 5.21
N ALA A 550 -5.89 -31.27 6.39
CA ALA A 550 -7.34 -31.19 6.59
C ALA A 550 -7.99 -30.05 5.77
N TYR A 551 -7.36 -28.87 5.72
CA TYR A 551 -7.82 -27.80 4.83
C TYR A 551 -7.71 -28.16 3.35
N TRP A 552 -6.70 -28.93 2.95
CA TRP A 552 -6.55 -29.39 1.58
C TRP A 552 -7.65 -30.37 1.18
N TYR A 553 -8.02 -31.29 2.08
CA TYR A 553 -9.15 -32.22 1.93
C TYR A 553 -10.49 -31.50 1.92
N ALA A 554 -10.71 -30.54 2.82
CA ALA A 554 -11.92 -29.70 2.78
C ALA A 554 -12.01 -28.94 1.45
N GLY A 555 -10.88 -28.38 0.98
CA GLY A 555 -10.80 -27.71 -0.32
C GLY A 555 -11.10 -28.62 -1.51
N ALA A 556 -10.63 -29.86 -1.47
CA ALA A 556 -10.95 -30.90 -2.44
C ALA A 556 -12.46 -31.15 -2.55
N LEU A 557 -13.10 -31.41 -1.41
CA LEU A 557 -14.54 -31.65 -1.30
C LEU A 557 -15.35 -30.46 -1.80
N LEU A 558 -14.98 -29.23 -1.39
CA LEU A 558 -15.61 -28.00 -1.86
C LEU A 558 -15.49 -27.82 -3.39
N THR A 559 -14.35 -28.19 -3.97
CA THR A 559 -14.12 -28.11 -5.41
C THR A 559 -15.02 -29.07 -6.19
N LEU A 560 -15.30 -30.25 -5.61
CA LEU A 560 -16.22 -31.24 -6.18
C LEU A 560 -17.70 -30.95 -5.88
N GLY A 561 -18.00 -29.92 -5.08
CA GLY A 561 -19.36 -29.54 -4.69
C GLY A 561 -19.92 -30.34 -3.51
N ASP A 562 -19.10 -31.13 -2.80
CA ASP A 562 -19.51 -31.91 -1.63
C ASP A 562 -19.44 -31.06 -0.35
N LEU A 563 -20.39 -30.11 -0.25
CA LEU A 563 -20.46 -29.14 0.84
C LEU A 563 -20.58 -29.82 2.21
N ASP A 564 -21.46 -30.81 2.31
CA ASP A 564 -21.79 -31.46 3.57
C ASP A 564 -20.58 -32.21 4.16
N ARG A 565 -19.80 -32.93 3.34
CA ARG A 565 -18.57 -33.59 3.81
C ARG A 565 -17.49 -32.59 4.16
N ALA A 566 -17.35 -31.50 3.41
CA ALA A 566 -16.38 -30.45 3.72
C ALA A 566 -16.70 -29.78 5.08
N GLU A 567 -17.95 -29.45 5.35
CA GLU A 567 -18.37 -28.84 6.61
C GLU A 567 -18.24 -29.79 7.79
N ARG A 568 -18.60 -31.08 7.62
CA ARG A 568 -18.36 -32.09 8.65
C ARG A 568 -16.87 -32.22 8.98
N LEU A 569 -16.01 -32.34 7.97
CA LEU A 569 -14.56 -32.41 8.18
C LEU A 569 -14.02 -31.21 8.97
N LEU A 570 -14.44 -29.99 8.60
CA LEU A 570 -14.03 -28.79 9.34
C LEU A 570 -14.56 -28.80 10.78
N CYS A 571 -15.79 -29.25 10.99
CA CYS A 571 -16.41 -29.35 12.31
C CYS A 571 -15.71 -30.40 13.21
N ASP A 572 -15.51 -31.61 12.69
CA ASP A 572 -14.89 -32.73 13.40
C ASP A 572 -13.44 -32.39 13.82
N MET A 573 -12.72 -31.68 12.94
CA MET A 573 -11.36 -31.19 13.22
C MET A 573 -11.32 -29.87 14.01
N ARG A 574 -12.49 -29.32 14.38
CA ARG A 574 -12.65 -28.00 15.04
C ARG A 574 -11.91 -26.87 14.33
N LEU A 575 -11.90 -26.92 13.00
CA LEU A 575 -11.25 -25.94 12.13
C LEU A 575 -12.23 -24.85 11.75
N PRO A 576 -11.94 -23.58 12.07
CA PRO A 576 -12.84 -22.51 11.74
C PRO A 576 -12.75 -22.21 10.24
N ALA A 577 -13.91 -22.05 9.60
CA ALA A 577 -14.00 -21.89 8.14
C ALA A 577 -13.37 -20.57 7.62
N ASP A 578 -13.11 -19.61 8.50
CA ASP A 578 -12.41 -18.36 8.18
C ASP A 578 -10.91 -18.55 7.92
N HIS A 579 -10.33 -19.64 8.42
CA HIS A 579 -8.96 -20.06 8.13
C HIS A 579 -8.79 -20.70 6.74
N LEU A 580 -9.89 -21.08 6.07
CA LEU A 580 -9.81 -21.45 4.65
C LEU A 580 -9.28 -20.27 3.85
N ARG A 581 -8.47 -20.56 2.82
CA ARG A 581 -8.04 -19.54 1.87
C ARG A 581 -9.26 -18.93 1.15
N LEU A 582 -9.10 -17.71 0.62
CA LEU A 582 -10.18 -16.99 -0.06
C LEU A 582 -10.94 -17.83 -1.12
N PRO A 583 -10.28 -18.68 -1.96
CA PRO A 583 -11.01 -19.57 -2.87
C PRO A 583 -11.90 -20.59 -2.18
N GLY A 584 -11.42 -21.25 -1.12
CA GLY A 584 -12.22 -22.21 -0.34
C GLY A 584 -13.39 -21.52 0.35
N ARG A 585 -13.18 -20.32 0.89
CA ARG A 585 -14.26 -19.49 1.47
C ARG A 585 -15.30 -19.07 0.43
N ALA A 586 -14.86 -18.73 -0.78
CA ALA A 586 -15.74 -18.38 -1.89
C ALA A 586 -16.60 -19.57 -2.31
N LEU A 587 -15.99 -20.77 -2.44
CA LEU A 587 -16.70 -22.01 -2.72
C LEU A 587 -17.71 -22.37 -1.61
N LEU A 588 -17.30 -22.27 -0.35
CA LEU A 588 -18.19 -22.51 0.80
C LEU A 588 -19.36 -21.53 0.81
N ALA A 589 -19.13 -20.24 0.53
CA ALA A 589 -20.18 -19.24 0.42
C ALA A 589 -21.14 -19.55 -0.75
N ALA A 590 -20.60 -19.95 -1.91
CA ALA A 590 -21.38 -20.34 -3.08
C ALA A 590 -22.25 -21.57 -2.79
N GLY A 591 -21.70 -22.61 -2.16
CA GLY A 591 -22.43 -23.81 -1.75
C GLY A 591 -23.58 -23.51 -0.78
N ARG A 592 -23.40 -22.53 0.11
CA ARG A 592 -24.45 -22.03 1.02
C ARG A 592 -25.47 -21.08 0.36
N GLY A 593 -25.39 -20.86 -0.95
CA GLY A 593 -26.27 -19.92 -1.67
C GLY A 593 -25.98 -18.43 -1.44
N ARG A 594 -24.85 -18.09 -0.77
CA ARG A 594 -24.43 -16.70 -0.52
C ARG A 594 -23.60 -16.17 -1.68
N PHE A 595 -24.25 -16.01 -2.84
CA PHE A 595 -23.57 -15.71 -4.11
C PHE A 595 -22.86 -14.36 -4.14
N ASP A 596 -23.38 -13.33 -3.46
CA ASP A 596 -22.72 -12.03 -3.39
C ASP A 596 -21.42 -12.09 -2.57
N ASP A 597 -21.46 -12.77 -1.42
CA ASP A 597 -20.26 -13.05 -0.61
C ASP A 597 -19.25 -13.86 -1.42
N ALA A 598 -19.71 -14.87 -2.16
CA ALA A 598 -18.85 -15.72 -2.98
C ALA A 598 -18.12 -14.93 -4.09
N LEU A 599 -18.84 -14.07 -4.82
CA LEU A 599 -18.23 -13.22 -5.85
C LEU A 599 -17.26 -12.21 -5.24
N GLU A 600 -17.59 -11.62 -4.08
CA GLU A 600 -16.70 -10.68 -3.41
C GLU A 600 -15.40 -11.37 -2.95
N LEU A 601 -15.49 -12.55 -2.34
CA LEU A 601 -14.33 -13.36 -1.96
C LEU A 601 -13.51 -13.78 -3.19
N ALA A 602 -14.17 -14.11 -4.30
CA ALA A 602 -13.50 -14.46 -5.55
C ALA A 602 -12.73 -13.27 -6.12
N ARG A 603 -13.33 -12.08 -6.18
CA ARG A 603 -12.64 -10.86 -6.63
C ARG A 603 -11.45 -10.51 -5.74
N LYS A 604 -11.61 -10.59 -4.42
CA LYS A 604 -10.49 -10.42 -3.47
C LYS A 604 -9.39 -11.44 -3.69
N SER A 605 -9.73 -12.70 -3.93
CA SER A 605 -8.74 -13.73 -4.23
C SER A 605 -7.95 -13.37 -5.49
N ILE A 606 -8.63 -12.92 -6.55
CA ILE A 606 -8.02 -12.53 -7.83
C ILE A 606 -7.15 -11.28 -7.65
N SER A 607 -7.57 -10.32 -6.83
CA SER A 607 -6.83 -9.07 -6.62
C SER A 607 -5.49 -9.31 -5.93
N THR A 608 -5.33 -10.37 -5.13
CA THR A 608 -4.00 -10.74 -4.60
C THR A 608 -3.00 -11.19 -5.68
N GLY A 609 -3.49 -11.47 -6.90
CA GLY A 609 -2.70 -11.60 -8.13
C GLY A 609 -2.93 -12.91 -8.85
N PRO A 610 -2.44 -13.01 -10.10
CA PRO A 610 -2.46 -14.28 -10.82
C PRO A 610 -1.55 -15.25 -10.06
N ARG A 611 -2.17 -16.17 -9.32
CA ARG A 611 -1.58 -17.46 -9.02
C ARG A 611 -1.78 -18.25 -10.31
N PHE A 612 -0.79 -18.19 -11.19
CA PHE A 612 -0.82 -18.95 -12.43
C PHE A 612 -0.72 -20.39 -11.99
N GLY A 613 -1.77 -21.21 -12.06
CA GLY A 613 -1.78 -22.48 -11.34
C GLY A 613 -2.77 -22.39 -10.20
N SER A 614 -3.90 -23.03 -10.39
CA SER A 614 -4.99 -23.02 -9.44
C SER A 614 -4.77 -24.12 -8.41
N ASP A 615 -4.64 -23.74 -7.14
CA ASP A 615 -5.20 -24.57 -6.05
C ASP A 615 -6.57 -25.10 -6.53
N LEU A 616 -6.90 -26.35 -6.21
CA LEU A 616 -8.16 -26.97 -6.58
C LEU A 616 -9.35 -26.06 -6.28
N CYS A 617 -9.32 -25.41 -5.11
CA CYS A 617 -10.34 -24.45 -4.70
C CYS A 617 -10.42 -23.24 -5.63
N GLN A 618 -9.28 -22.80 -6.18
CA GLN A 618 -9.21 -21.67 -7.09
C GLN A 618 -9.80 -22.02 -8.46
N THR A 619 -9.58 -23.24 -8.96
CA THR A 619 -10.26 -23.71 -10.18
C THR A 619 -11.77 -23.72 -9.97
N GLY A 620 -12.22 -24.34 -8.88
CA GLY A 620 -13.63 -24.38 -8.52
C GLY A 620 -14.20 -22.96 -8.38
N MET A 621 -13.51 -22.08 -7.66
CA MET A 621 -13.92 -20.69 -7.47
C MET A 621 -14.11 -19.96 -8.80
N TYR A 622 -13.20 -20.10 -9.76
CA TYR A 622 -13.36 -19.49 -11.09
C TYR A 622 -14.57 -20.04 -11.84
N GLN A 623 -14.78 -21.36 -11.79
CA GLN A 623 -15.94 -22.01 -12.41
C GLN A 623 -17.26 -21.52 -11.79
N PHE A 624 -17.34 -21.50 -10.46
CA PHE A 624 -18.52 -21.01 -9.74
C PHE A 624 -18.75 -19.52 -9.95
N ALA A 625 -17.70 -18.69 -9.92
CA ALA A 625 -17.84 -17.25 -10.18
C ALA A 625 -18.35 -17.00 -11.61
N ALA A 626 -17.82 -17.72 -12.62
CA ALA A 626 -18.31 -17.64 -13.99
C ALA A 626 -19.77 -18.10 -14.11
N LEU A 627 -20.16 -19.18 -13.43
CA LEU A 627 -21.55 -19.66 -13.40
C LEU A 627 -22.49 -18.64 -12.75
N ILE A 628 -22.11 -18.03 -11.62
CA ILE A 628 -22.91 -17.00 -10.94
C ILE A 628 -23.07 -15.78 -11.85
N LEU A 629 -22.01 -15.36 -12.56
CA LEU A 629 -22.09 -14.23 -13.50
C LEU A 629 -22.94 -14.57 -14.73
N ALA A 630 -22.80 -15.77 -15.28
CA ALA A 630 -23.59 -16.25 -16.43
C ALA A 630 -25.09 -16.28 -16.10
N THR A 631 -25.46 -16.87 -14.96
CA THR A 631 -26.86 -16.98 -14.51
C THR A 631 -27.49 -15.61 -14.21
N ARG A 632 -26.68 -14.59 -13.93
CA ARG A 632 -27.10 -13.20 -13.73
C ARG A 632 -27.07 -12.34 -15.00
N GLY A 633 -26.65 -12.88 -16.15
CA GLY A 633 -26.55 -12.13 -17.40
C GLY A 633 -25.47 -11.04 -17.41
N LYS A 634 -24.35 -11.26 -16.71
CA LYS A 634 -23.27 -10.27 -16.51
C LYS A 634 -21.92 -10.71 -17.10
N LEU A 635 -21.92 -11.66 -18.06
CA LEU A 635 -20.71 -12.11 -18.77
C LEU A 635 -20.37 -11.26 -19.99
#